data_AF-A0A6T8IJ30-F1
#
_entry.id   AF-A0A6T8IJ30-F1
#
_cell.length_a   1.000
_cell.length_b   1.000
_cell.length_c   1.000
_cell.angle_alpha   90.00
_cell.angle_beta   90.00
_cell.angle_gamma   90.00
#
_symmetry.space_group_name_H-M   'P 1'
#
loop_
_entity.id
_entity.type
_entity.pdbx_description
1 polymer ?
#
loop_
_entity_poly.entity_id
_entity_poly.type
_entity_poly.pdbx_seq_one_letter_code
_entity_poly.pdbx_strand_id
1 'polypeptide(L)'
;MVTRAYGGTVESIVLWPLGGLTIFGPQQGGASAELKIGIIGSFIHVPIIGVLAGIYALLTGGDMSGFQVTSNASISRTMNGFAIGIVQQLYKLNVLIILSNLIIPTFPLDGGRIMGALFMKCGMATSTAAKITSSIGVLMSLAGTAYGCYLFFFLGSFGALFELVVGIYLVYTSTNTLIRSATGTLSDDPIFGGPCYVKKEDVNFEAVTEKEGDVV
;
A
#
# COMPACT_ATOMS: atom_id res chain seq x y z
N MET A 1 13.57 -3.53 -8.56
CA MET A 1 14.52 -4.68 -8.64
C MET A 1 13.82 -6.02 -8.45
N VAL A 2 12.96 -6.18 -7.43
CA VAL A 2 12.20 -7.44 -7.21
C VAL A 2 11.24 -7.76 -8.37
N THR A 3 10.50 -6.78 -8.87
CA THR A 3 9.61 -6.93 -10.04
C THR A 3 10.39 -7.49 -11.24
N ARG A 4 11.52 -6.84 -11.60
CA ARG A 4 12.42 -7.34 -12.66
C ARG A 4 12.96 -8.74 -12.41
N ALA A 5 13.18 -9.14 -11.15
CA ALA A 5 13.68 -10.47 -10.80
C ALA A 5 12.67 -11.60 -11.09
N TYR A 6 11.37 -11.32 -11.18
CA TYR A 6 10.41 -12.28 -11.76
C TYR A 6 9.93 -11.89 -13.17
N GLY A 7 10.79 -11.22 -13.94
CA GLY A 7 10.55 -10.96 -15.35
C GLY A 7 9.50 -9.88 -15.64
N GLY A 8 9.01 -9.16 -14.62
CA GLY A 8 8.11 -8.03 -14.83
C GLY A 8 8.85 -6.79 -15.33
N THR A 9 8.23 -6.05 -16.24
CA THR A 9 8.69 -4.73 -16.69
C THR A 9 8.20 -3.65 -15.74
N VAL A 10 9.01 -2.62 -15.49
CA VAL A 10 8.60 -1.42 -14.76
C VAL A 10 8.51 -0.31 -15.79
N GLU A 11 7.30 0.12 -16.11
CA GLU A 11 7.05 1.07 -17.20
C GLU A 11 7.21 2.50 -16.73
N SER A 12 6.57 2.86 -15.60
CA SER A 12 6.63 4.22 -15.07
C SER A 12 6.31 4.28 -13.57
N ILE A 13 6.73 5.37 -12.94
CA ILE A 13 6.37 5.73 -11.57
C ILE A 13 5.61 7.06 -11.64
N VAL A 14 4.34 7.03 -11.26
CA VAL A 14 3.48 8.22 -11.20
C VAL A 14 3.48 8.73 -9.77
N LEU A 15 3.97 9.95 -9.55
CA LEU A 15 3.82 10.64 -8.28
C LEU A 15 2.44 11.30 -8.22
N TRP A 16 1.64 10.87 -7.26
CA TRP A 16 0.31 11.38 -6.96
C TRP A 16 0.32 11.98 -5.54
N PRO A 17 -0.57 12.94 -5.17
CA PRO A 17 -0.55 13.57 -3.84
C PRO A 17 -0.65 12.59 -2.66
N LEU A 18 -1.15 11.37 -2.89
CA LEU A 18 -1.25 10.31 -1.89
C LEU A 18 -0.10 9.31 -1.91
N GLY A 19 0.88 9.45 -2.81
CA GLY A 19 2.06 8.58 -2.90
C GLY A 19 2.55 8.31 -4.33
N GLY A 20 3.41 7.31 -4.49
CA GLY A 20 3.89 6.86 -5.79
C GLY A 20 3.17 5.60 -6.27
N LEU A 21 2.50 5.65 -7.41
CA LEU A 21 1.97 4.46 -8.08
C LEU A 21 3.01 3.96 -9.08
N THR A 22 3.48 2.74 -8.92
CA THR A 22 4.35 2.11 -9.92
C THR A 22 3.49 1.31 -10.88
N ILE A 23 3.60 1.60 -12.18
CA ILE A 23 2.97 0.83 -13.24
C ILE A 23 3.97 -0.23 -13.69
N PHE A 24 3.61 -1.49 -13.52
CA PHE A 24 4.42 -2.64 -13.91
C PHE A 24 3.61 -3.62 -14.75
N GLY A 25 4.28 -4.22 -15.73
CA GLY A 25 3.69 -5.21 -16.61
C GLY A 25 3.54 -6.59 -15.95
N PRO A 26 3.03 -7.59 -16.71
CA PRO A 26 2.83 -8.95 -16.22
C PRO A 26 4.08 -9.54 -15.57
N GLN A 27 3.92 -10.10 -14.37
CA GLN A 27 4.99 -10.70 -13.55
C GLN A 27 4.83 -12.23 -13.51
N GLN A 28 5.95 -12.96 -13.57
CA GLN A 28 5.96 -14.41 -13.36
C GLN A 28 5.91 -14.75 -11.85
N GLY A 29 5.23 -15.83 -11.45
CA GLY A 29 5.24 -16.31 -10.05
C GLY A 29 3.99 -16.00 -9.21
N GLY A 30 2.95 -15.42 -9.81
CA GLY A 30 1.60 -15.32 -9.25
C GLY A 30 1.53 -14.70 -7.85
N ALA A 31 0.63 -15.20 -7.00
CA ALA A 31 0.39 -14.67 -5.65
C ALA A 31 1.64 -14.66 -4.75
N SER A 32 2.58 -15.60 -4.92
CA SER A 32 3.81 -15.62 -4.12
C SER A 32 4.80 -14.51 -4.49
N ALA A 33 4.85 -14.13 -5.76
CA ALA A 33 5.66 -12.99 -6.21
C ALA A 33 5.07 -11.68 -5.69
N GLU A 34 3.74 -11.52 -5.79
CA GLU A 34 3.00 -10.36 -5.29
C GLU A 34 3.19 -10.13 -3.79
N LEU A 35 3.09 -11.21 -3.00
CA LEU A 35 3.35 -11.18 -1.56
C LEU A 35 4.77 -10.67 -1.25
N LYS A 36 5.79 -11.19 -1.97
CA LYS A 36 7.18 -10.77 -1.77
C LYS A 36 7.43 -9.33 -2.20
N ILE A 37 6.83 -8.90 -3.31
CA ILE A 37 6.96 -7.53 -3.81
C ILE A 37 6.36 -6.55 -2.80
N GLY A 38 5.15 -6.80 -2.31
CA GLY A 38 4.50 -5.92 -1.32
C GLY A 38 5.26 -5.85 0.00
N ILE A 39 5.74 -6.99 0.50
CA ILE A 39 6.57 -7.02 1.72
C ILE A 39 7.88 -6.26 1.50
N ILE A 40 8.64 -6.55 0.43
CA ILE A 40 9.92 -5.89 0.19
C ILE A 40 9.73 -4.38 -0.05
N GLY A 41 8.63 -3.99 -0.71
CA GLY A 41 8.23 -2.60 -0.90
C GLY A 41 8.13 -1.84 0.43
N SER A 42 7.39 -2.39 1.40
CA SER A 42 7.27 -1.76 2.72
C SER A 42 8.55 -1.84 3.55
N PHE A 43 9.35 -2.91 3.42
CA PHE A 43 10.57 -3.10 4.20
C PHE A 43 11.71 -2.14 3.84
N ILE A 44 11.69 -1.47 2.69
CA ILE A 44 12.73 -0.49 2.32
C ILE A 44 12.80 0.70 3.30
N HIS A 45 11.72 0.96 4.03
CA HIS A 45 11.66 2.01 5.04
C HIS A 45 12.44 1.66 6.32
N VAL A 46 12.71 0.37 6.59
CA VAL A 46 13.47 -0.08 7.78
C VAL A 46 14.92 0.43 7.79
N PRO A 47 15.74 0.27 6.73
CA PRO A 47 17.08 0.83 6.73
C PRO A 47 17.07 2.36 6.78
N ILE A 48 16.08 3.03 6.17
CA ILE A 48 15.91 4.48 6.24
C ILE A 48 15.70 4.90 7.70
N ILE A 49 14.82 4.20 8.41
CA ILE A 49 14.59 4.40 9.85
C ILE A 49 15.89 4.24 10.65
N GLY A 50 16.68 3.19 10.38
CA GLY A 50 17.96 2.97 11.06
C GLY A 50 18.95 4.11 10.85
N VAL A 51 19.06 4.61 9.61
CA VAL A 51 19.89 5.78 9.28
C VAL A 51 19.40 7.03 9.99
N LEU A 52 18.09 7.29 9.99
CA LEU A 52 17.51 8.45 10.69
C LEU A 52 17.73 8.39 12.20
N ALA A 53 17.63 7.21 12.81
CA ALA A 53 17.95 7.00 14.22
C ALA A 53 19.42 7.30 14.52
N GLY A 54 20.34 6.87 13.63
CA GLY A 54 21.77 7.19 13.75
C GLY A 54 22.05 8.69 13.63
N ILE A 55 21.43 9.37 12.66
CA ILE A 55 21.54 10.83 12.51
C ILE A 55 21.00 11.56 13.74
N TYR A 56 19.85 11.13 14.25
CA TYR A 56 19.27 11.71 15.47
C TYR A 56 20.24 11.59 16.65
N ALA A 57 20.80 10.40 16.89
CA ALA A 57 21.76 10.16 17.96
C ALA A 57 23.02 11.05 17.82
N LEU A 58 23.51 11.27 16.60
CA LEU A 58 24.65 12.17 16.37
C LEU A 58 24.31 13.64 16.70
N LEU A 59 23.09 14.09 16.36
CA LEU A 59 22.65 15.46 16.59
C LEU A 59 22.34 15.76 18.07
N THR A 60 21.90 14.76 18.83
CA THR A 60 21.56 14.88 20.26
C THR A 60 22.68 14.44 21.21
N GLY A 61 23.86 14.06 20.69
CA GLY A 61 24.95 13.57 21.51
C GLY A 61 24.67 12.22 22.19
N GLY A 62 23.79 11.41 21.59
CA GLY A 62 23.40 10.08 22.08
C GLY A 62 22.14 10.06 22.95
N ASP A 63 21.53 11.21 23.24
CA ASP A 63 20.27 11.25 23.98
C ASP A 63 19.09 10.82 23.08
N MET A 64 18.55 9.63 23.34
CA MET A 64 17.41 9.04 22.63
C MET A 64 16.07 9.21 23.36
N SER A 65 16.02 9.92 24.49
CA SER A 65 14.82 10.07 25.31
C SER A 65 13.64 10.70 24.55
N GLY A 66 13.94 11.62 23.62
CA GLY A 66 12.97 12.27 22.73
C GLY A 66 12.66 11.52 21.42
N PHE A 67 13.25 10.35 21.18
CA PHE A 67 13.07 9.62 19.92
C PHE A 67 11.82 8.74 19.96
N GLN A 68 10.65 9.35 19.81
CA GLN A 68 9.36 8.66 19.86
C GLN A 68 8.50 8.92 18.61
N VAL A 69 7.72 7.92 18.21
CA VAL A 69 6.78 8.03 17.09
C VAL A 69 5.63 9.01 17.41
N THR A 70 5.29 9.14 18.69
CA THR A 70 4.16 9.93 19.18
C THR A 70 4.53 11.37 19.57
N SER A 71 5.81 11.72 19.67
CA SER A 71 6.20 13.07 20.05
C SER A 71 5.88 14.06 18.93
N ASN A 72 5.13 15.11 19.24
CA ASN A 72 5.07 16.29 18.38
C ASN A 72 6.41 17.00 18.48
N ALA A 73 7.24 16.90 17.45
CA ALA A 73 8.54 17.57 17.44
C ALA A 73 8.34 19.07 17.64
N SER A 74 8.89 19.62 18.72
CA SER A 74 8.99 21.04 18.93
C SER A 74 10.08 21.57 18.01
N ILE A 75 9.69 22.13 16.87
CA ILE A 75 10.61 22.74 15.92
C ILE A 75 11.20 24.00 16.56
N SER A 76 12.38 23.85 17.16
CA SER A 76 13.13 24.96 17.72
C SER A 76 13.68 25.84 16.59
N ARG A 77 13.76 27.16 16.83
CA ARG A 77 14.28 28.13 15.85
C ARG A 77 15.80 28.08 15.66
N THR A 78 16.48 27.23 16.42
CA THR A 78 17.92 26.98 16.26
C THR A 78 18.17 26.02 15.11
N MET A 79 19.31 26.14 14.42
CA MET A 79 19.67 25.24 13.31
C MET A 79 19.73 23.77 13.74
N ASN A 80 20.31 23.49 14.92
CA ASN A 80 20.38 22.13 15.45
C ASN A 80 18.98 21.61 15.82
N GLY A 81 18.18 22.40 16.55
CA GLY A 81 16.83 21.99 16.91
C GLY A 81 15.88 21.82 15.71
N PHE A 82 16.05 22.60 14.63
CA PHE A 82 15.35 22.39 13.38
C PHE A 82 15.73 21.05 12.72
N ALA A 83 17.02 20.74 12.65
CA ALA A 83 17.51 19.47 12.09
C ALA A 83 16.96 18.26 12.88
N ILE A 84 17.00 18.32 14.21
CA ILE A 84 16.42 17.30 15.11
C ILE A 84 14.93 17.10 14.81
N GLY A 85 14.17 18.20 14.72
CA GLY A 85 12.74 18.15 14.43
C GLY A 85 12.42 17.52 13.08
N ILE A 86 13.18 17.84 12.03
CA ILE A 86 13.02 17.23 10.70
C ILE A 86 13.30 15.73 10.75
N VAL A 87 14.38 15.31 11.41
CA VAL A 87 14.74 13.88 11.53
C VAL A 87 13.65 13.10 12.28
N GLN A 88 13.11 13.65 13.37
CA GLN A 88 11.99 13.05 14.10
C GLN A 88 10.74 12.91 13.22
N GLN A 89 10.39 13.93 12.45
CA GLN A 89 9.22 13.88 11.56
C GLN A 89 9.42 12.89 10.42
N LEU A 90 10.61 12.84 9.81
CA LEU A 90 10.95 11.86 8.77
C LEU A 90 10.91 10.44 9.32
N TYR A 91 11.42 10.21 10.54
CA TYR A 91 11.35 8.92 11.20
C TYR A 91 9.89 8.51 11.42
N LYS A 92 9.07 9.40 12.01
CA LYS A 92 7.65 9.17 12.23
C LYS A 92 6.92 8.85 10.92
N LEU A 93 7.20 9.58 9.85
CA LEU A 93 6.59 9.35 8.54
C LEU A 93 6.95 7.97 7.98
N ASN A 94 8.22 7.56 8.03
CA ASN A 94 8.63 6.24 7.54
C ASN A 94 8.00 5.11 8.36
N VAL A 95 7.91 5.26 9.69
CA VAL A 95 7.21 4.30 10.54
C VAL A 95 5.73 4.24 10.17
N LEU A 96 5.07 5.38 10.00
CA LEU A 96 3.66 5.43 9.62
C LEU A 96 3.41 4.77 8.26
N ILE A 97 4.29 4.98 7.28
CA ILE A 97 4.19 4.33 5.95
C ILE A 97 4.28 2.81 6.08
N ILE A 98 5.21 2.27 6.87
CA ILE A 98 5.30 0.83 7.12
C ILE A 98 4.00 0.32 7.74
N LEU A 99 3.53 0.98 8.80
CA LEU A 99 2.34 0.54 9.53
C LEU A 99 1.09 0.59 8.64
N SER A 100 0.88 1.68 7.88
CA SER A 100 -0.26 1.78 6.97
C SER A 100 -0.19 0.74 5.85
N ASN A 101 1.00 0.51 5.28
CA ASN A 101 1.16 -0.40 4.15
C ASN A 101 1.22 -1.89 4.52
N LEU A 102 1.45 -2.26 5.78
CA LEU A 102 1.48 -3.67 6.21
C LEU A 102 0.27 -4.05 7.07
N ILE A 103 -0.17 -3.18 7.98
CA ILE A 103 -1.15 -3.54 9.01
C ILE A 103 -2.57 -3.29 8.55
N ILE A 104 -2.81 -2.27 7.71
CA ILE A 104 -4.17 -1.91 7.28
C ILE A 104 -4.50 -2.72 6.01
N PRO A 105 -5.39 -3.73 6.10
CA PRO A 105 -5.73 -4.58 4.97
C PRO A 105 -6.79 -3.93 4.08
N THR A 106 -6.49 -2.74 3.56
CA THR A 106 -7.42 -1.90 2.79
C THR A 106 -6.82 -1.61 1.42
N PHE A 107 -7.64 -1.57 0.37
CA PHE A 107 -7.18 -1.14 -0.94
C PHE A 107 -7.15 0.39 -1.05
N PRO A 108 -6.10 0.98 -1.65
CA PRO A 108 -5.04 0.37 -2.46
C PRO A 108 -3.72 0.08 -1.71
N LEU A 109 -3.73 0.02 -0.37
CA LEU A 109 -2.50 -0.20 0.42
C LEU A 109 -1.93 -1.61 0.18
N ASP A 110 -0.61 -1.75 0.33
CA ASP A 110 0.06 -3.03 0.15
C ASP A 110 -0.46 -4.11 1.12
N GLY A 111 -1.05 -3.73 2.26
CA GLY A 111 -1.62 -4.65 3.24
C GLY A 111 -2.80 -5.45 2.68
N GLY A 112 -3.64 -4.80 1.86
CA GLY A 112 -4.72 -5.48 1.13
C GLY A 112 -4.15 -6.47 0.10
N ARG A 113 -3.10 -6.07 -0.63
CA ARG A 113 -2.41 -6.95 -1.60
C ARG A 113 -1.77 -8.15 -0.93
N ILE A 114 -1.06 -7.94 0.18
CA ILE A 114 -0.42 -8.96 1.00
C ILE A 114 -1.46 -9.95 1.52
N MET A 115 -2.58 -9.45 2.06
CA MET A 115 -3.64 -10.30 2.60
C MET A 115 -4.33 -11.13 1.51
N GLY A 116 -4.67 -10.50 0.37
CA GLY A 116 -5.23 -11.21 -0.78
C GLY A 116 -4.29 -12.29 -1.31
N ALA A 117 -3.01 -11.96 -1.49
CA ALA A 117 -1.98 -12.90 -1.91
C ALA A 117 -1.80 -14.06 -0.92
N LEU A 118 -1.89 -13.79 0.39
CA LEU A 118 -1.83 -14.81 1.42
C LEU A 118 -3.03 -15.77 1.33
N PHE A 119 -4.25 -15.26 1.17
CA PHE A 119 -5.44 -16.11 1.00
C PHE A 119 -5.35 -16.98 -0.25
N MET A 120 -4.88 -16.42 -1.37
CA MET A 120 -4.64 -17.19 -2.60
C MET A 120 -3.57 -18.26 -2.41
N LYS A 121 -2.50 -17.95 -1.68
CA LYS A 121 -1.46 -18.92 -1.33
C LYS A 121 -2.00 -20.07 -0.45
N CYS A 122 -3.00 -19.79 0.38
CA CYS A 122 -3.71 -20.81 1.16
C CYS A 122 -4.71 -21.63 0.33
N GLY A 123 -4.75 -21.48 -0.99
CA GLY A 123 -5.60 -22.27 -1.90
C GLY A 123 -6.98 -21.67 -2.16
N MET A 124 -7.24 -20.44 -1.70
CA MET A 124 -8.51 -19.77 -1.96
C MET A 124 -8.60 -19.29 -3.41
N ALA A 125 -9.79 -19.39 -4.01
CA ALA A 125 -10.06 -18.80 -5.32
C ALA A 125 -9.86 -17.27 -5.27
N THR A 126 -9.36 -16.69 -6.37
CA THR A 126 -9.09 -15.25 -6.51
C THR A 126 -10.31 -14.40 -6.16
N SER A 127 -11.49 -14.80 -6.62
CA SER A 127 -12.77 -14.12 -6.35
C SER A 127 -13.12 -14.10 -4.86
N THR A 128 -12.93 -15.22 -4.16
CA THR A 128 -13.19 -15.31 -2.72
C THR A 128 -12.14 -14.52 -1.93
N ALA A 129 -10.86 -14.60 -2.31
CA ALA A 129 -9.80 -13.83 -1.69
C ALA A 129 -10.03 -12.32 -1.83
N ALA A 130 -10.44 -11.87 -3.02
CA ALA A 130 -10.79 -10.48 -3.29
C ALA A 130 -12.02 -10.03 -2.48
N LYS A 131 -13.06 -10.86 -2.37
CA LYS A 131 -14.27 -10.56 -1.57
C LYS A 131 -13.95 -10.34 -0.10
N ILE A 132 -13.20 -11.27 0.50
CA ILE A 132 -12.85 -11.20 1.94
C ILE A 132 -11.95 -10.00 2.19
N THR A 133 -10.92 -9.83 1.36
CA THR A 133 -9.96 -8.73 1.50
C THR A 133 -10.63 -7.36 1.36
N SER A 134 -11.49 -7.21 0.35
CA SER A 134 -12.19 -5.94 0.12
C SER A 134 -13.23 -5.65 1.20
N SER A 135 -13.93 -6.67 1.71
CA SER A 135 -14.87 -6.52 2.82
C SER A 135 -14.19 -6.00 4.09
N ILE A 136 -13.04 -6.58 4.46
CA ILE A 136 -12.24 -6.12 5.60
C ILE A 136 -11.72 -4.70 5.32
N GLY A 137 -11.28 -4.44 4.09
CA GLY A 137 -10.80 -3.13 3.67
C GLY A 137 -11.84 -2.02 3.80
N VAL A 138 -13.10 -2.31 3.43
CA VAL A 138 -14.25 -1.41 3.62
C VAL A 138 -14.50 -1.15 5.10
N LEU A 139 -14.50 -2.19 5.95
CA LEU A 139 -14.74 -2.03 7.38
C LEU A 139 -13.66 -1.16 8.05
N MET A 140 -12.38 -1.43 7.75
CA MET A 140 -11.25 -0.69 8.30
C MET A 140 -11.22 0.77 7.84
N SER A 141 -11.50 1.01 6.55
CA SER A 141 -11.57 2.37 5.99
C SER A 141 -12.76 3.16 6.54
N LEU A 142 -13.91 2.51 6.77
CA LEU A 142 -15.07 3.14 7.40
C LEU A 142 -14.77 3.52 8.86
N ALA A 143 -14.12 2.62 9.61
CA ALA A 143 -13.70 2.89 10.98
C ALA A 143 -12.70 4.06 11.06
N GLY A 144 -11.70 4.07 10.17
CA GLY A 144 -10.74 5.18 10.07
C GLY A 144 -11.40 6.50 9.68
N THR A 145 -12.34 6.47 8.73
CA THR A 145 -13.10 7.67 8.34
C THR A 145 -13.96 8.19 9.49
N ALA A 146 -14.63 7.30 10.22
CA ALA A 146 -15.41 7.68 11.40
C ALA A 146 -14.54 8.29 12.51
N TYR A 147 -13.33 7.75 12.70
CA TYR A 147 -12.35 8.31 13.63
C TYR A 147 -11.86 9.71 13.18
N GLY A 148 -11.54 9.90 11.91
CA GLY A 148 -11.22 11.21 11.34
C GLY A 148 -12.35 12.23 11.49
N CYS A 149 -13.61 11.81 11.25
CA CYS A 149 -14.79 12.62 11.53
C CYS A 149 -14.87 13.01 13.01
N TYR A 150 -14.64 12.06 13.92
CA TYR A 150 -14.64 12.34 15.35
C TYR A 150 -13.56 13.39 15.72
N LEU A 151 -12.33 13.21 15.24
CA LEU A 151 -11.23 14.15 15.46
C LEU A 151 -11.51 15.55 14.88
N PHE A 152 -12.13 15.63 13.72
CA PHE A 152 -12.44 16.91 13.08
C PHE A 152 -13.57 17.65 13.80
N PHE A 153 -14.72 17.01 13.97
CA PHE A 153 -15.93 17.66 14.47
C PHE A 153 -15.92 17.86 16.00
N PHE A 154 -15.32 16.94 16.76
CA PHE A 154 -15.36 17.02 18.23
C PHE A 154 -14.07 17.56 18.86
N LEU A 155 -12.92 17.34 18.23
CA LEU A 155 -11.62 17.80 18.74
C LEU A 155 -11.06 19.02 17.98
N GLY A 156 -11.72 19.45 16.90
CA GLY A 156 -11.34 20.65 16.13
C GLY A 156 -9.98 20.52 15.44
N SER A 157 -9.48 19.30 15.24
CA SER A 157 -8.17 19.08 14.62
C SER A 157 -8.23 19.31 13.12
N PHE A 158 -7.61 20.38 12.63
CA PHE A 158 -7.55 20.64 11.19
C PHE A 158 -6.80 19.54 10.43
N GLY A 159 -5.82 18.89 11.07
CA GLY A 159 -5.11 17.74 10.48
C GLY A 159 -6.03 16.54 10.18
N ALA A 160 -7.16 16.42 10.89
CA ALA A 160 -8.12 15.36 10.66
C ALA A 160 -8.87 15.50 9.32
N LEU A 161 -8.85 16.68 8.69
CA LEU A 161 -9.41 16.86 7.35
C LEU A 161 -8.70 15.98 6.32
N PHE A 162 -7.37 15.90 6.41
CA PHE A 162 -6.59 15.03 5.52
C PHE A 162 -6.92 13.55 5.75
N GLU A 163 -7.03 13.14 7.02
CA GLU A 163 -7.43 11.79 7.39
C GLU A 163 -8.83 11.44 6.87
N LEU A 164 -9.78 12.38 6.91
CA LEU A 164 -11.13 12.20 6.38
C LEU A 164 -11.11 12.01 4.86
N VAL A 165 -10.37 12.85 4.12
CA VAL A 165 -10.24 12.72 2.66
C VAL A 165 -9.61 11.38 2.26
N VAL A 166 -8.54 10.98 2.95
CA VAL A 166 -7.89 9.68 2.73
C VAL A 166 -8.86 8.54 3.06
N GLY A 167 -9.55 8.61 4.20
CA GLY A 167 -10.53 7.61 4.63
C GLY A 167 -11.63 7.40 3.60
N ILE A 168 -12.25 8.48 3.10
CA ILE A 168 -13.28 8.41 2.05
C ILE A 168 -12.71 7.76 0.78
N TYR A 169 -11.49 8.13 0.37
CA TYR A 169 -10.86 7.54 -0.80
C TYR A 169 -10.65 6.03 -0.62
N LEU A 170 -10.19 5.60 0.56
CA LEU A 170 -10.00 4.18 0.89
C LEU A 170 -11.31 3.39 0.92
N VAL A 171 -12.40 3.99 1.40
CA VAL A 171 -13.75 3.40 1.34
C VAL A 171 -14.18 3.23 -0.11
N TYR A 172 -13.98 4.25 -0.93
CA TYR A 172 -14.36 4.23 -2.35
C TYR A 172 -13.62 3.12 -3.13
N THR A 173 -12.29 3.05 -2.99
CA THR A 173 -11.48 2.02 -3.67
C THR A 173 -11.84 0.61 -3.20
N SER A 174 -11.97 0.40 -1.89
CA SER A 174 -12.29 -0.92 -1.34
C SER A 174 -13.70 -1.38 -1.74
N THR A 175 -14.66 -0.46 -1.81
CA THR A 175 -16.03 -0.76 -2.25
C THR A 175 -16.07 -1.12 -3.74
N ASN A 176 -15.32 -0.42 -4.59
CA ASN A 176 -15.23 -0.72 -6.01
C ASN A 176 -14.68 -2.13 -6.26
N THR A 177 -13.60 -2.51 -5.57
CA THR A 177 -13.05 -3.88 -5.68
C THR A 177 -14.03 -4.92 -5.14
N LEU A 178 -14.75 -4.62 -4.05
CA LEU A 178 -15.79 -5.51 -3.51
C LEU A 178 -16.93 -5.72 -4.53
N ILE A 179 -17.46 -4.66 -5.13
CA ILE A 179 -18.51 -4.73 -6.14
C ILE A 179 -18.04 -5.58 -7.33
N ARG A 180 -16.84 -5.33 -7.86
CA ARG A 180 -16.26 -6.09 -8.97
C ARG A 180 -16.11 -7.58 -8.65
N SER A 181 -15.72 -7.90 -7.41
CA SER A 181 -15.63 -9.28 -6.96
C SER A 181 -17.01 -9.96 -6.85
N ALA A 182 -18.06 -9.20 -6.56
CA ALA A 182 -19.43 -9.69 -6.48
C ALA A 182 -20.10 -9.85 -7.86
N THR A 183 -19.83 -8.93 -8.80
CA THR A 183 -20.38 -8.93 -10.17
C THR A 183 -19.65 -9.87 -11.12
N GLY A 184 -18.53 -10.47 -10.70
CA GLY A 184 -17.72 -11.34 -11.55
C GLY A 184 -16.84 -10.58 -12.55
N THR A 185 -16.83 -9.25 -12.52
CA THR A 185 -16.00 -8.38 -13.38
C THR A 185 -14.63 -8.10 -12.73
N LEU A 186 -14.08 -9.10 -12.04
CA LEU A 186 -12.81 -8.97 -11.31
C LEU A 186 -11.61 -8.90 -12.26
N SER A 187 -11.77 -9.36 -13.52
CA SER A 187 -10.80 -9.23 -14.60
C SER A 187 -10.37 -7.78 -14.86
N ASP A 188 -11.25 -6.82 -14.59
CA ASP A 188 -10.99 -5.40 -14.87
C ASP A 188 -10.34 -4.68 -13.68
N ASP A 189 -10.19 -5.38 -12.55
CA ASP A 189 -9.53 -4.84 -11.36
C ASP A 189 -8.02 -4.71 -11.61
N PRO A 190 -7.42 -3.53 -11.36
CA PRO A 190 -5.99 -3.32 -11.63
C PRO A 190 -5.07 -4.22 -10.81
N ILE A 191 -5.57 -4.79 -9.70
CA ILE A 191 -4.80 -5.68 -8.83
C ILE A 191 -5.21 -7.12 -9.10
N PHE A 192 -6.47 -7.50 -8.87
CA PHE A 192 -6.91 -8.90 -8.97
C PHE A 192 -7.20 -9.38 -10.38
N GLY A 193 -7.39 -8.46 -11.33
CA GLY A 193 -7.56 -8.76 -12.75
C GLY A 193 -6.23 -9.01 -13.48
N GLY A 194 -5.11 -8.85 -12.79
CA GLY A 194 -3.79 -9.07 -13.36
C GLY A 194 -3.59 -10.51 -13.88
N PRO A 195 -2.86 -10.70 -14.99
CA PRO A 195 -2.59 -12.03 -15.55
C PRO A 195 -1.81 -12.96 -14.60
N CYS A 196 -1.25 -12.41 -13.52
CA CYS A 196 -0.62 -13.16 -12.43
C CYS A 196 -1.61 -13.94 -11.55
N TYR A 197 -2.90 -13.58 -11.57
CA TYR A 197 -3.94 -14.21 -10.74
C TYR A 197 -4.87 -15.14 -11.54
N VAL A 198 -4.91 -15.03 -12.86
CA VAL A 198 -5.68 -15.94 -13.72
C VAL A 198 -4.98 -17.30 -13.75
N LYS A 199 -5.68 -18.36 -13.33
CA LYS A 199 -5.18 -19.73 -13.50
C LYS A 199 -5.09 -20.04 -14.99
N LYS A 200 -4.01 -20.71 -15.43
CA LYS A 200 -3.80 -21.13 -16.82
C LYS A 200 -4.95 -21.98 -17.40
N GLU A 201 -5.79 -22.57 -16.56
CA GLU A 201 -6.94 -23.39 -16.93
C GLU A 201 -8.14 -22.59 -17.45
N ASP A 202 -8.23 -21.29 -17.13
CA ASP A 202 -9.32 -20.41 -17.59
C ASP A 202 -8.97 -19.64 -18.89
N VAL A 203 -7.74 -19.81 -19.38
CA VAL A 203 -7.30 -19.23 -20.65
C VAL A 203 -7.41 -20.33 -21.71
N ASN A 204 -8.52 -20.30 -22.46
CA ASN A 204 -8.63 -21.10 -23.67
C ASN A 204 -7.65 -20.51 -24.71
N PHE A 205 -6.40 -21.00 -24.69
CA PHE A 205 -5.30 -20.53 -25.54
C PHE A 205 -5.58 -20.72 -27.04
N GLU A 206 -6.61 -21.48 -27.41
CA GLU A 206 -7.02 -21.69 -28.81
C GLU A 206 -7.64 -20.43 -29.46
N ALA A 207 -8.16 -19.48 -28.67
CA ALA A 207 -8.82 -18.28 -29.22
C ALA A 207 -7.85 -17.11 -29.54
N VAL A 208 -6.60 -17.18 -29.10
CA VAL A 208 -5.61 -16.10 -29.33
C VAL A 208 -4.78 -16.36 -30.59
N THR A 209 -4.57 -17.62 -30.97
CA THR A 209 -3.82 -17.99 -32.17
C THR A 209 -4.60 -17.77 -33.47
N GLU A 210 -5.92 -17.65 -33.42
CA GLU A 210 -6.73 -17.44 -34.63
C GLU A 210 -6.75 -15.96 -35.09
N LYS A 211 -6.41 -15.01 -34.20
CA LYS A 211 -6.38 -13.57 -34.55
C LYS A 211 -5.04 -13.05 -35.08
N GLU A 212 -3.95 -13.79 -34.92
CA GLU A 212 -2.65 -13.43 -35.52
C GLU A 212 -2.47 -13.99 -36.95
N GLY A 213 -3.42 -14.78 -37.46
CA GLY A 213 -3.38 -15.32 -38.83
C GLY A 213 -4.00 -14.45 -39.91
N ASP A 214 -4.68 -13.35 -39.55
CA ASP A 214 -5.58 -12.64 -40.47
C ASP A 214 -5.26 -11.14 -40.66
N VAL A 215 -4.01 -10.74 -40.38
CA VAL A 215 -3.50 -9.43 -40.80
C VAL A 215 -2.33 -9.67 -41.76
N VAL A 216 -2.71 -9.92 -43.01
CA VAL A 216 -1.88 -9.78 -44.21
C VAL A 216 -1.49 -8.31 -44.40
#